data_AF-A0A960WQC0-F1
#
_entry.id   AF-A0A960WQC0-F1
#
_cell.length_a   1.000
_cell.length_b   1.000
_cell.length_c   1.000
_cell.angle_alpha   90.00
_cell.angle_beta   90.00
_cell.angle_gamma   90.00
#
_symmetry.space_group_name_H-M   'P 1'
#
loop_
_entity.id
_entity.type
_entity.pdbx_description
1 polymer ?
#
loop_
_entity_poly.entity_id
_entity_poly.type
_entity_poly.pdbx_seq_one_letter_code
_entity_poly.pdbx_strand_id
1 'polypeptide(L)'
;MKKLLAILSIVALSGSIYAGCGVKVPVSGELSSYDAEKKVLKVGDQEITLAASAKIVDASGKEAKIEDLVGKKVTVSTDKHTKKGEEVKAEKA
;
A
#
# COMPACT_ATOMS: atom_id res chain seq x y z
N MET A 1 1.94 -1.96 -43.84
CA MET A 1 1.17 -3.05 -43.20
C MET A 1 2.20 -4.09 -42.74
N LYS A 2 2.45 -4.37 -41.47
CA LYS A 2 1.54 -4.87 -40.44
C LYS A 2 2.04 -4.33 -39.09
N LYS A 3 1.20 -3.62 -38.36
CA LYS A 3 1.53 -3.17 -37.00
C LYS A 3 1.26 -4.32 -36.02
N LEU A 4 2.31 -4.70 -35.31
CA LEU A 4 2.32 -5.10 -33.90
C LEU A 4 1.09 -5.87 -33.40
N LEU A 5 1.11 -7.17 -33.67
CA LEU A 5 0.56 -8.18 -32.77
C LEU A 5 1.31 -8.08 -31.43
N ALA A 6 0.70 -7.53 -30.38
CA ALA A 6 1.02 -7.81 -28.98
C ALA A 6 0.14 -6.95 -28.04
N ILE A 7 -1.17 -7.19 -28.04
CA ILE A 7 -2.00 -6.77 -26.91
C ILE A 7 -1.82 -7.86 -25.85
N LEU A 8 -0.82 -7.68 -24.99
CA LEU A 8 -0.65 -8.47 -23.77
C LEU A 8 -1.85 -8.21 -22.87
N SER A 9 -2.82 -9.10 -22.89
CA SER A 9 -3.87 -9.18 -21.88
C SER A 9 -3.25 -9.66 -20.57
N ILE A 10 -2.67 -8.74 -19.80
CA ILE A 10 -2.41 -8.98 -18.37
C ILE A 10 -3.76 -8.78 -17.68
N VAL A 11 -4.61 -9.80 -17.75
CA VAL A 11 -5.81 -9.87 -16.91
C VAL A 11 -5.30 -10.17 -15.52
N ALA A 12 -5.50 -9.16 -14.67
CA ALA A 12 -5.10 -9.11 -13.28
C ALA A 12 -5.39 -10.42 -12.54
N LEU A 13 -4.38 -10.94 -11.85
CA LEU A 13 -4.58 -11.74 -10.65
C LEU A 13 -5.33 -10.86 -9.64
N SER A 14 -6.65 -10.82 -9.77
CA SER A 14 -7.55 -10.33 -8.73
C SER A 14 -7.64 -11.47 -7.73
N GLY A 15 -6.60 -11.58 -6.91
CA GLY A 15 -6.53 -12.54 -5.82
C GLY A 15 -7.80 -12.44 -4.98
N SER A 16 -8.47 -13.58 -4.84
CA SER A 16 -9.24 -13.96 -3.65
C SER A 16 -9.96 -12.82 -2.92
N ILE A 17 -11.24 -12.65 -3.24
CA ILE A 17 -12.25 -12.07 -2.34
C ILE A 17 -12.18 -12.84 -1.01
N TYR A 18 -11.44 -12.29 -0.03
CA TYR A 18 -11.34 -12.82 1.31
C TYR A 18 -12.61 -12.46 2.08
N ALA A 19 -13.29 -13.48 2.61
CA ALA A 19 -14.55 -13.41 3.32
C ALA A 19 -14.56 -12.36 4.44
N GLY A 20 -15.35 -11.28 4.33
CA GLY A 20 -15.71 -10.37 5.43
C GLY A 20 -14.59 -9.57 6.12
N CYS A 21 -13.35 -10.07 6.16
CA CYS A 21 -12.12 -9.51 6.71
C CYS A 21 -11.26 -8.82 5.63
N GLY A 22 -11.91 -8.22 4.62
CA GLY A 22 -11.25 -7.62 3.45
C GLY A 22 -11.70 -6.19 3.16
N VAL A 23 -12.48 -5.59 4.05
CA VAL A 23 -12.89 -4.18 3.89
C VAL A 23 -11.70 -3.31 4.28
N LYS A 24 -11.01 -2.79 3.26
CA LYS A 24 -9.90 -1.87 3.43
C LYS A 24 -10.40 -0.44 3.57
N VAL A 25 -10.01 0.24 4.64
CA VAL A 25 -10.23 1.65 4.88
C VAL A 25 -8.92 2.38 4.56
N PRO A 26 -8.89 3.25 3.53
CA PRO A 26 -7.70 4.01 3.19
C PRO A 26 -7.47 5.14 4.19
N VAL A 27 -6.23 5.26 4.65
CA VAL A 27 -5.73 6.41 5.40
C VAL A 27 -4.64 7.08 4.57
N SER A 28 -4.90 8.31 4.14
CA SER A 28 -3.96 9.08 3.32
C SER A 28 -3.36 10.22 4.11
N GLY A 29 -2.07 10.49 3.88
CA GLY A 29 -1.36 11.58 4.53
C GLY A 29 0.13 11.53 4.24
N GLU A 30 0.89 12.47 4.78
CA GLU A 30 2.34 12.43 4.72
C GLU A 30 2.87 11.40 5.72
N LEU A 31 3.76 10.50 5.27
CA LEU A 31 4.43 9.56 6.16
C LEU A 31 5.54 10.30 6.92
N SER A 32 5.29 10.69 8.16
CA SER A 32 6.24 11.44 8.98
C SER A 32 7.37 10.57 9.54
N SER A 33 7.06 9.32 9.90
CA SER A 33 8.04 8.41 10.52
C SER A 33 7.61 6.95 10.45
N TYR A 34 8.58 6.05 10.51
CA TYR A 34 8.38 4.60 10.66
C TYR A 34 9.25 4.05 11.81
N ASP A 35 8.61 3.38 12.76
CA ASP A 35 9.27 2.61 13.82
C ASP A 35 9.34 1.14 13.38
N ALA A 36 10.53 0.67 13.02
CA ALA A 36 10.75 -0.67 12.48
C ALA A 36 10.60 -1.79 13.52
N GLU A 37 10.88 -1.50 14.80
CA GLU A 37 10.76 -2.47 15.88
C GLU A 37 9.29 -2.76 16.17
N LYS A 38 8.48 -1.70 16.24
CA LYS A 38 7.03 -1.80 16.51
C LYS A 38 6.20 -2.00 15.23
N LYS A 39 6.81 -1.82 14.06
CA LYS A 39 6.15 -1.80 12.74
C LYS A 39 5.03 -0.76 12.68
N VAL A 40 5.30 0.44 13.18
CA VAL A 40 4.32 1.52 13.31
C VAL A 40 4.68 2.67 12.38
N LEU A 41 3.68 3.14 11.62
CA LEU A 41 3.75 4.30 10.75
C LEU A 41 3.05 5.49 11.38
N LYS A 42 3.60 6.68 11.20
CA LYS A 42 2.89 7.93 11.47
C LYS A 42 2.52 8.59 10.14
N VAL A 43 1.24 8.59 9.80
CA VAL A 43 0.70 9.17 8.57
C VAL A 43 -0.18 10.37 8.93
N GLY A 44 0.34 11.58 8.74
CA GLY A 44 -0.23 12.78 9.34
C GLY A 44 -0.29 12.68 10.87
N ASP A 45 -1.49 12.87 11.43
CA ASP A 45 -1.74 12.71 12.87
C ASP A 45 -2.15 11.29 13.28
N GLN A 46 -2.19 10.33 12.34
CA GLN A 46 -2.61 8.96 12.60
C GLN A 46 -1.41 8.03 12.77
N GLU A 47 -1.49 7.18 13.79
CA GLU A 47 -0.55 6.09 14.01
C GLU A 47 -1.17 4.77 13.52
N ILE A 48 -0.45 4.06 12.64
CA ILE A 48 -0.93 2.84 11.99
C ILE A 48 0.08 1.73 12.19
N THR A 49 -0.33 0.63 12.81
CA THR A 49 0.48 -0.58 12.88
C THR A 49 0.38 -1.37 11.58
N LEU A 50 1.51 -1.74 10.98
CA LEU A 50 1.54 -2.59 9.80
C LEU A 50 1.27 -4.06 10.14
N ALA A 51 0.53 -4.72 9.26
CA ALA A 51 0.45 -6.17 9.25
C ALA A 51 1.83 -6.76 8.89
N ALA A 52 2.14 -7.96 9.38
CA ALA A 52 3.42 -8.61 9.07
C ALA A 52 3.59 -8.92 7.58
N SER A 53 2.48 -9.10 6.87
CA SER A 53 2.40 -9.33 5.42
C SER A 53 2.11 -8.05 4.62
N ALA A 54 2.32 -6.88 5.21
CA ALA A 54 1.99 -5.63 4.55
C ALA A 54 2.84 -5.43 3.29
N LYS A 55 2.18 -5.02 2.20
CA LYS A 55 2.83 -4.74 0.93
C LYS A 55 3.21 -3.26 0.86
N ILE A 56 4.45 -2.95 0.50
CA ILE A 56 4.94 -1.57 0.40
C ILE A 56 5.30 -1.30 -1.05
N VAL A 57 4.67 -0.30 -1.66
CA VAL A 57 4.88 0.06 -3.06
C VAL A 57 5.08 1.55 -3.28
N ASP A 58 5.89 1.86 -4.29
CA ASP A 58 6.06 3.22 -4.78
C ASP A 58 4.84 3.71 -5.59
N ALA A 59 4.91 4.95 -6.08
CA ALA A 59 3.86 5.55 -6.90
C ALA A 59 3.64 4.82 -8.24
N SER A 60 4.62 4.04 -8.70
CA SER A 60 4.55 3.20 -9.90
C SER A 60 4.00 1.80 -9.60
N GLY A 61 3.72 1.47 -8.34
CA GLY A 61 3.26 0.15 -7.91
C GLY A 61 4.38 -0.89 -7.80
N LYS A 62 5.66 -0.48 -7.84
CA LYS A 62 6.81 -1.38 -7.61
C LYS A 62 7.10 -1.49 -6.12
N GLU A 63 7.64 -2.64 -5.72
CA GLU A 63 8.08 -2.84 -4.34
C GLU A 63 9.10 -1.79 -3.92
N ALA A 64 8.88 -1.19 -2.76
CA ALA A 64 9.72 -0.14 -2.20
C ALA A 64 9.98 -0.41 -0.72
N LYS A 65 11.07 0.16 -0.19
CA LYS A 65 11.28 0.18 1.25
C LYS A 65 10.44 1.28 1.86
N ILE A 66 9.90 1.02 3.04
CA ILE A 66 9.06 2.00 3.76
C ILE A 66 9.87 3.24 4.18
N GLU A 67 11.17 3.07 4.43
CA GLU A 67 12.09 4.17 4.76
C GLU A 67 12.20 5.17 3.60
N ASP A 68 12.14 4.70 2.35
CA ASP A 68 12.20 5.55 1.16
C ASP A 68 10.91 6.37 0.94
N LEU A 69 9.84 6.02 1.67
CA LEU A 69 8.55 6.69 1.60
C LEU A 69 8.37 7.78 2.66
N VAL A 70 9.29 7.88 3.63
CA VAL A 70 9.24 8.91 4.68
C VAL A 70 9.36 10.30 4.05
N GLY A 71 8.49 11.22 4.46
CA GLY A 71 8.36 12.56 3.89
C GLY A 71 7.57 12.62 2.58
N LYS A 72 7.02 11.49 2.09
CA LYS A 72 6.12 11.46 0.93
C LYS A 72 4.67 11.33 1.38
N LYS A 73 3.74 11.77 0.53
CA LYS A 73 2.34 11.40 0.66
C LYS A 73 2.16 9.93 0.35
N VAL A 74 1.50 9.21 1.25
CA VAL A 74 1.19 7.80 1.12
C VAL A 74 -0.29 7.57 1.39
N THR A 75 -0.83 6.50 0.82
CA THR A 75 -2.11 5.92 1.21
C THR A 75 -1.86 4.54 1.81
N VAL A 76 -2.31 4.36 3.04
CA VAL A 76 -2.25 3.10 3.76
C VAL A 76 -3.63 2.46 3.74
N SER A 77 -3.75 1.29 3.13
CA SER A 77 -4.97 0.48 3.20
C SER A 77 -4.98 -0.27 4.52
N THR A 78 -5.90 0.10 5.42
CA THR A 78 -6.05 -0.55 6.72
C THR A 78 -7.22 -1.53 6.71
N ASP A 79 -7.07 -2.70 7.32
CA ASP A 79 -8.20 -3.61 7.49
C ASP A 79 -9.18 -3.06 8.54
N LYS A 80 -10.47 -3.04 8.21
CA LYS A 80 -11.53 -2.48 9.07
C LYS A 80 -11.62 -3.15 10.44
N HIS A 81 -11.25 -4.43 10.56
CA HIS A 81 -11.42 -5.20 11.78
C HIS A 81 -10.20 -5.13 12.71
N THR A 82 -9.02 -5.35 12.14
CA THR A 82 -7.75 -5.37 12.86
C THR A 82 -7.11 -3.99 12.98
N LYS A 83 -7.57 -3.02 12.19
CA LYS A 83 -7.02 -1.66 12.05
C LYS A 83 -5.54 -1.63 11.65
N LYS A 84 -5.03 -2.74 11.11
CA LYS A 84 -3.64 -2.84 10.66
C LYS A 84 -3.52 -2.43 9.20
N GLY A 85 -2.43 -1.76 8.86
CA GLY A 85 -2.09 -1.43 7.48
C GLY A 85 -1.62 -2.67 6.72
N GLU A 86 -2.32 -3.03 5.65
CA GLU A 86 -2.01 -4.17 4.79
C GLU A 86 -1.25 -3.75 3.51
N GLU A 87 -1.41 -2.50 3.08
CA GLU A 87 -0.70 -1.98 1.93
C GLU A 87 -0.36 -0.51 2.14
N VAL A 88 0.88 -0.12 1.84
CA VAL A 88 1.33 1.28 1.80
C VAL A 88 1.70 1.60 0.37
N LYS A 89 1.08 2.64 -0.19
CA LYS A 89 1.36 3.11 -1.53
C LYS A 89 1.74 4.58 -1.51
N ALA A 90 2.88 4.92 -2.09
CA ALA A 90 3.22 6.33 -2.31
C ALA A 90 2.29 6.96 -3.35
N GLU A 91 1.85 8.20 -3.09
CA GLU A 91 1.20 9.00 -4.11
C GLU A 91 2.23 9.58 -5.07
N LYS A 92 1.81 9.75 -6.32
CA LYS A 92 2.60 10.45 -7.32
C LYS A 92 2.59 11.93 -6.96
N ALA A 93 3.77 12.52 -6.77
CA ALA A 93 3.94 13.95 -6.56
C ALA A 93 3.46 14.76 -7.78
#